data_AF-Q71D93-F1
#
_entry.id   AF-Q71D93-F1
#
_cell.length_a   1.000
_cell.length_b   1.000
_cell.length_c   1.000
_cell.angle_alpha   90.00
_cell.angle_beta   90.00
_cell.angle_gamma   90.00
#
_symmetry.space_group_name_H-M   'P 1'
#
loop_
_entity.id
_entity.type
_entity.pdbx_description
1 polymer ?
#
loop_
_entity_poly.entity_id
_entity_poly.type
_entity_poly.pdbx_seq_one_letter_code
_entity_poly.pdbx_strand_id
1 'polypeptide(L)'
;MARSGRSTSLLIGSTCWSVVTGLICLALADSVRVPERSPTILAENTIQAVERLFNQVLYATIEDARQRLPGLPANESIDRQYFEELDLVAGNEDYYSTAFYIFAWINSDLMYHNTPNKLLIEVLPGEKIAIRRFFAKVKPHLTKYLRLSRQDKSELVSNMTQLTTETNDSLITSFLEFPQKLKSQLPELQLMDYTKLAQALVQGVARGIWMKAVNT
;
A
#
# COMPACT_ATOMS: atom_id res chain seq x y z
N MET A 1 48.34 63.63 25.45
CA MET A 1 48.88 62.25 25.44
C MET A 1 48.75 61.68 26.84
N ALA A 2 48.06 60.55 27.03
CA ALA A 2 48.44 59.53 28.03
C ALA A 2 47.30 58.52 28.23
N ARG A 3 47.63 57.25 28.00
CA ARG A 3 47.02 56.07 28.63
C ARG A 3 47.08 56.20 30.15
N SER A 4 46.01 55.78 30.83
CA SER A 4 45.97 55.39 32.25
C SER A 4 44.63 54.68 32.49
N GLY A 5 44.49 53.54 33.15
CA GLY A 5 45.45 52.71 33.88
C GLY A 5 44.74 51.51 34.53
N ARG A 6 45.57 50.55 34.98
CA ARG A 6 45.43 49.59 36.11
C ARG A 6 44.20 48.65 36.14
N SER A 7 44.35 47.32 36.08
CA SER A 7 45.08 46.34 36.91
C SER A 7 44.23 45.75 38.06
N THR A 8 44.02 44.42 37.96
CA THR A 8 43.99 43.37 39.02
C THR A 8 43.10 43.52 40.26
N SER A 9 42.22 42.54 40.51
CA SER A 9 42.49 41.47 41.51
C SER A 9 41.41 40.37 41.52
N LEU A 10 41.87 39.15 41.76
CA LEU A 10 41.13 37.93 42.15
C LEU A 10 40.57 38.01 43.58
N LEU A 11 39.69 37.05 43.93
CA LEU A 11 39.49 36.29 45.21
C LEU A 11 37.97 35.98 45.38
N ILE A 12 37.45 34.75 45.21
CA ILE A 12 37.42 33.54 46.08
C ILE A 12 36.59 33.66 47.38
N GLY A 13 35.63 32.73 47.57
CA GLY A 13 35.03 32.28 48.85
C GLY A 13 33.52 32.60 48.97
N SER A 14 32.54 31.67 48.95
CA SER A 14 32.23 30.43 49.72
C SER A 14 31.54 30.64 51.08
N THR A 15 30.59 29.73 51.38
CA THR A 15 29.72 29.47 52.58
C THR A 15 28.27 30.02 52.47
N CYS A 16 27.15 29.28 52.49
CA CYS A 16 26.63 28.01 53.08
C CYS A 16 25.74 28.23 54.34
N TRP A 17 24.66 27.41 54.43
CA TRP A 17 23.62 27.22 55.50
C TRP A 17 22.26 27.91 55.23
N SER A 18 21.07 27.30 55.40
CA SER A 18 20.60 26.08 56.10
C SER A 18 19.18 25.71 55.57
N VAL A 19 18.90 24.47 55.13
CA VAL A 19 18.12 23.35 55.74
C VAL A 19 16.79 23.70 56.46
N VAL A 20 15.66 23.11 56.02
CA VAL A 20 14.71 22.23 56.80
C VAL A 20 13.24 22.25 56.27
N THR A 21 12.78 21.05 55.88
CA THR A 21 11.42 20.44 55.82
C THR A 21 10.33 20.82 54.80
N GLY A 22 9.75 19.77 54.21
CA GLY A 22 8.42 19.77 53.57
C GLY A 22 8.16 18.51 52.72
N LEU A 23 7.91 17.37 53.36
CA LEU A 23 7.51 16.10 52.74
C LEU A 23 6.00 16.12 52.39
N ILE A 24 5.62 15.41 51.31
CA ILE A 24 4.26 14.96 50.90
C ILE A 24 3.51 15.85 49.89
N CYS A 25 3.46 15.40 48.62
CA CYS A 25 2.21 14.94 48.00
C CYS A 25 2.50 14.02 46.80
N LEU A 26 1.86 12.87 46.83
CA LEU A 26 1.84 11.82 45.82
C LEU A 26 1.03 12.24 44.59
N ALA A 27 1.38 11.64 43.45
CA ALA A 27 0.51 11.23 42.35
C ALA A 27 -0.27 12.32 41.56
N LEU A 28 0.27 12.65 40.38
CA LEU A 28 -0.46 12.76 39.12
C LEU A 28 0.48 12.14 38.07
N ALA A 29 0.47 10.83 37.80
CA ALA A 29 -0.62 10.12 37.16
C ALA A 29 -1.28 10.95 36.05
N ASP A 30 -0.47 11.32 35.05
CA ASP A 30 -0.94 11.17 33.67
C ASP A 30 0.02 10.22 32.98
N SER A 31 -0.13 8.94 33.35
CA SER A 31 0.02 7.89 32.36
C SER A 31 -0.91 8.30 31.22
N VAL A 32 -0.35 8.89 30.16
CA VAL A 32 -0.95 8.84 28.85
C VAL A 32 -1.11 7.34 28.59
N ARG A 33 -2.28 6.82 28.97
CA ARG A 33 -2.82 5.60 28.43
C ARG A 33 -2.89 5.92 26.95
N VAL A 34 -1.80 5.59 26.24
CA VAL A 34 -1.90 5.19 24.84
C VAL A 34 -3.10 4.27 24.87
N PRO A 35 -4.24 4.66 24.27
CA PRO A 35 -5.40 3.80 24.27
C PRO A 35 -4.84 2.46 23.80
N GLU A 36 -5.07 1.40 24.56
CA GLU A 36 -4.91 0.05 24.04
C GLU A 36 -5.81 0.02 22.82
N ARG A 37 -5.24 0.41 21.66
CA ARG A 37 -5.91 0.28 20.38
C ARG A 37 -6.12 -1.20 20.32
N SER A 38 -7.39 -1.60 20.43
CA SER A 38 -7.74 -2.99 20.31
C SER A 38 -6.99 -3.54 19.08
N PRO A 39 -6.40 -4.74 19.18
CA PRO A 39 -5.71 -5.35 18.04
C PRO A 39 -6.56 -5.28 16.76
N THR A 40 -7.87 -5.36 16.92
CA THR A 40 -8.91 -5.18 15.90
C THR A 40 -8.88 -3.80 15.23
N ILE A 41 -8.87 -2.69 15.96
CA ILE A 41 -8.82 -1.33 15.39
C ILE A 41 -7.48 -1.09 14.68
N LEU A 42 -6.38 -1.62 15.22
CA LEU A 42 -5.06 -1.49 14.59
C LEU A 42 -5.01 -2.24 13.25
N ALA A 43 -5.55 -3.46 13.20
CA ALA A 43 -5.66 -4.25 11.98
C ALA A 43 -6.56 -3.56 10.96
N GLU A 44 -7.76 -3.12 11.36
CA GLU A 44 -8.73 -2.46 10.49
C GLU A 44 -8.18 -1.19 9.82
N ASN A 45 -7.52 -0.31 10.59
CA ASN A 45 -6.88 0.88 10.05
C ASN A 45 -5.76 0.54 9.04
N THR A 46 -5.04 -0.56 9.30
CA THR A 46 -3.99 -1.03 8.39
C THR A 46 -4.61 -1.58 7.11
N ILE A 47 -5.64 -2.41 7.21
CA ILE A 47 -6.38 -2.97 6.07
C ILE A 47 -6.89 -1.85 5.17
N GLN A 48 -7.65 -0.89 5.73
CA GLN A 48 -8.21 0.23 4.96
C GLN A 48 -7.13 1.05 4.25
N ALA A 49 -5.99 1.30 4.92
CA ALA A 49 -4.89 2.04 4.31
C ALA A 49 -4.26 1.28 3.14
N VAL A 50 -4.07 -0.02 3.29
CA VAL A 50 -3.48 -0.90 2.26
C VAL A 50 -4.42 -1.08 1.09
N GLU A 51 -5.70 -1.35 1.33
CA GLU A 51 -6.72 -1.49 0.29
C GLU A 51 -6.86 -0.23 -0.52
N ARG A 52 -6.93 0.95 0.12
CA ARG A 52 -6.99 2.22 -0.61
C ARG A 52 -5.79 2.40 -1.55
N LEU A 53 -4.59 2.02 -1.11
CA LEU A 53 -3.39 2.12 -1.93
C LEU A 53 -3.39 1.09 -3.07
N PHE A 54 -3.88 -0.11 -2.82
CA PHE A 54 -4.02 -1.17 -3.82
C PHE A 54 -5.03 -0.77 -4.91
N ASN A 55 -6.21 -0.33 -4.47
CA ASN A 55 -7.30 0.18 -5.29
C ASN A 55 -6.89 1.39 -6.13
N GLN A 56 -6.01 2.24 -5.60
CA GLN A 56 -5.47 3.37 -6.36
C GLN A 56 -4.64 2.92 -7.58
N VAL A 57 -3.88 1.82 -7.47
CA VAL A 57 -3.13 1.27 -8.60
C VAL A 57 -4.09 0.69 -9.63
N LEU A 58 -5.04 -0.13 -9.19
CA LEU A 58 -6.05 -0.71 -10.08
C LEU A 58 -6.80 0.36 -10.88
N TYR A 59 -7.31 1.37 -10.18
CA TYR A 59 -8.01 2.49 -10.80
C TYR A 59 -7.12 3.25 -11.79
N ALA A 60 -5.89 3.61 -11.39
CA ALA A 60 -4.99 4.38 -12.24
C ALA A 60 -4.59 3.63 -13.53
N THR A 61 -4.30 2.33 -13.43
CA THR A 61 -3.99 1.50 -14.59
C THR A 61 -5.18 1.39 -15.54
N ILE A 62 -6.38 1.15 -15.00
CA ILE A 62 -7.59 0.99 -15.83
C ILE A 62 -7.93 2.28 -16.54
N GLU A 63 -7.84 3.43 -15.86
CA GLU A 63 -8.07 4.73 -16.48
C GLU A 63 -7.04 5.04 -17.57
N ASP A 64 -5.75 4.74 -17.35
CA ASP A 64 -4.72 4.91 -18.39
C ASP A 64 -4.98 3.99 -19.60
N ALA A 65 -5.34 2.73 -19.34
CA ALA A 65 -5.71 1.79 -20.39
C ALA A 65 -6.94 2.25 -21.19
N ARG A 66 -7.97 2.74 -20.50
CA ARG A 66 -9.20 3.27 -21.09
C ARG A 66 -8.93 4.47 -21.98
N GLN A 67 -8.04 5.36 -21.59
CA GLN A 67 -7.67 6.55 -22.38
C GLN A 67 -6.92 6.19 -23.67
N ARG A 68 -6.16 5.09 -23.67
CA ARG A 68 -5.37 4.64 -24.82
C ARG A 68 -6.15 3.77 -25.79
N LEU A 69 -7.16 3.05 -25.29
CA LEU A 69 -7.98 2.12 -26.06
C LEU A 69 -8.48 2.66 -27.41
N PRO A 70 -8.98 3.91 -27.53
CA PRO A 70 -9.48 4.44 -28.81
C PRO A 70 -8.40 4.61 -29.89
N GLY A 71 -7.12 4.68 -29.51
CA GLY A 71 -5.98 4.83 -30.42
C GLY A 71 -5.37 3.52 -30.91
N LEU A 72 -5.92 2.37 -30.48
CA LEU A 72 -5.39 1.05 -30.77
C LEU A 72 -6.26 0.31 -31.80
N PRO A 73 -5.66 -0.53 -32.66
CA PRO A 73 -6.42 -1.36 -33.57
C PRO A 73 -7.17 -2.46 -32.78
N ALA A 74 -8.38 -2.80 -33.23
CA ALA A 74 -9.32 -3.65 -32.50
C ALA A 74 -8.78 -5.07 -32.18
N ASN A 75 -7.77 -5.54 -32.91
CA ASN A 75 -7.11 -6.83 -32.72
C ASN A 75 -5.97 -6.81 -31.68
N GLU A 76 -5.59 -5.63 -31.18
CA GLU A 76 -4.52 -5.45 -30.18
C GLU A 76 -5.07 -4.85 -28.87
N SER A 77 -6.39 -4.86 -28.71
CA SER A 77 -7.11 -4.26 -27.59
C SER A 77 -7.94 -5.29 -26.85
N ILE A 78 -8.02 -5.12 -25.54
CA ILE A 78 -9.06 -5.76 -24.72
C ILE A 78 -10.43 -5.25 -25.18
N ASP A 79 -11.46 -6.11 -25.18
CA ASP A 79 -12.81 -5.69 -25.55
C ASP A 79 -13.24 -4.50 -24.69
N ARG A 80 -13.64 -3.42 -25.37
CA ARG A 80 -14.18 -2.20 -24.76
C ARG A 80 -15.33 -2.49 -23.79
N GLN A 81 -16.06 -3.58 -24.05
CA GLN A 81 -17.15 -4.06 -23.21
C GLN A 81 -16.74 -4.24 -21.74
N TYR A 82 -15.50 -4.64 -21.42
CA TYR A 82 -15.11 -4.82 -20.01
C TYR A 82 -14.96 -3.51 -19.24
N PHE A 83 -14.58 -2.43 -19.94
CA PHE A 83 -14.55 -1.09 -19.35
C PHE A 83 -15.96 -0.52 -19.17
N GLU A 84 -16.88 -0.86 -20.08
CA GLU A 84 -18.30 -0.45 -19.99
C GLU A 84 -19.01 -1.21 -18.86
N GLU A 85 -18.73 -2.49 -18.69
CA GLU A 85 -19.24 -3.31 -17.58
C GLU A 85 -18.72 -2.82 -16.23
N LEU A 86 -17.45 -2.38 -16.16
CA LEU A 86 -16.89 -1.77 -14.96
C LEU A 86 -17.67 -0.52 -14.53
N ASP A 87 -18.20 0.27 -15.48
CA ASP A 87 -19.00 1.45 -15.18
C ASP A 87 -20.40 1.09 -14.64
N LEU A 88 -20.92 -0.09 -14.98
CA LEU A 88 -22.21 -0.59 -14.47
C LEU A 88 -22.13 -1.05 -12.99
N VAL A 89 -20.94 -1.39 -12.50
CA VAL A 89 -20.71 -1.86 -11.12
C VAL A 89 -20.07 -0.80 -10.22
N ALA A 90 -19.98 0.45 -10.69
CA ALA A 90 -19.37 1.56 -9.96
C ALA A 90 -20.05 1.78 -8.58
N GLY A 91 -19.24 1.84 -7.53
CA GLY A 91 -19.70 2.12 -6.15
C GLY A 91 -19.95 0.89 -5.26
N ASN A 92 -19.61 -0.33 -5.71
CA ASN A 92 -19.68 -1.56 -4.90
C ASN A 92 -18.29 -2.24 -4.77
N GLU A 93 -18.12 -3.15 -3.81
CA GLU A 93 -16.97 -4.06 -3.66
C GLU A 93 -16.67 -4.81 -4.96
N ASP A 94 -17.72 -5.15 -5.71
CA ASP A 94 -17.62 -5.83 -6.99
C ASP A 94 -16.84 -5.02 -8.04
N TYR A 95 -16.80 -3.67 -7.94
CA TYR A 95 -15.99 -2.82 -8.80
C TYR A 95 -14.51 -3.20 -8.73
N TYR A 96 -13.95 -3.32 -7.52
CA TYR A 96 -12.51 -3.57 -7.37
C TYR A 96 -12.12 -5.02 -7.67
N SER A 97 -13.05 -5.97 -7.50
CA SER A 97 -12.85 -7.34 -8.00
C SER A 97 -12.84 -7.41 -9.53
N THR A 98 -13.69 -6.61 -10.19
CA THR A 98 -13.71 -6.47 -11.65
C THR A 98 -12.49 -5.73 -12.16
N ALA A 99 -12.09 -4.66 -11.48
CA ALA A 99 -10.88 -3.92 -11.77
C ALA A 99 -9.63 -4.79 -11.65
N PHE A 100 -9.53 -5.61 -10.60
CA PHE A 100 -8.44 -6.57 -10.44
C PHE A 100 -8.36 -7.57 -11.60
N TYR A 101 -9.52 -8.06 -12.06
CA TYR A 101 -9.56 -8.97 -13.20
C TYR A 101 -9.12 -8.30 -14.51
N ILE A 102 -9.62 -7.10 -14.82
CA ILE A 102 -9.20 -6.33 -16.00
C ILE A 102 -7.70 -6.02 -15.94
N PHE A 103 -7.19 -5.64 -14.78
CA PHE A 103 -5.76 -5.44 -14.56
C PHE A 103 -4.95 -6.70 -14.86
N ALA A 104 -5.40 -7.86 -14.35
CA ALA A 104 -4.74 -9.14 -14.59
C ALA A 104 -4.76 -9.54 -16.08
N TRP A 105 -5.85 -9.21 -16.79
CA TRP A 105 -5.96 -9.44 -18.23
C TRP A 105 -4.99 -8.56 -19.01
N ILE A 106 -4.98 -7.23 -18.77
CA ILE A 106 -4.01 -6.32 -19.41
C ILE A 106 -2.60 -6.87 -19.33
N ASN A 107 -2.26 -7.47 -18.19
CA ASN A 107 -0.94 -8.00 -17.89
C ASN A 107 -0.75 -9.49 -18.22
N SER A 108 -1.72 -10.16 -18.85
CA SER A 108 -1.67 -11.62 -19.04
C SER A 108 -0.47 -12.05 -19.88
N ASP A 109 -0.09 -11.26 -20.88
CA ASP A 109 1.05 -11.58 -21.75
C ASP A 109 2.36 -11.64 -20.96
N LEU A 110 2.52 -10.83 -19.91
CA LEU A 110 3.69 -10.89 -19.02
C LEU A 110 3.70 -12.18 -18.19
N MET A 111 2.52 -12.64 -17.74
CA MET A 111 2.38 -13.83 -16.90
C MET A 111 2.58 -15.12 -17.69
N TYR A 112 2.16 -15.14 -18.96
CA TYR A 112 2.31 -16.29 -19.85
C TYR A 112 3.58 -16.26 -20.69
N HIS A 113 4.47 -15.28 -20.46
CA HIS A 113 5.69 -15.07 -21.26
C HIS A 113 5.44 -14.93 -22.77
N ASN A 114 4.30 -14.32 -23.12
CA ASN A 114 3.95 -13.97 -24.49
C ASN A 114 4.55 -12.60 -24.86
N THR A 115 4.48 -12.26 -26.15
CA THR A 115 4.82 -10.89 -26.59
C THR A 115 3.71 -9.93 -26.16
N PRO A 116 4.02 -8.86 -25.39
CA PRO A 116 3.03 -7.88 -24.98
C PRO A 116 2.30 -7.24 -26.16
N ASN A 117 0.97 -7.16 -26.09
CA ASN A 117 0.20 -6.34 -27.02
C ASN A 117 0.52 -4.83 -26.85
N LYS A 118 0.08 -4.02 -27.82
CA LYS A 118 0.37 -2.59 -27.85
C LYS A 118 -0.21 -1.83 -26.66
N LEU A 119 -1.41 -2.22 -26.17
CA LEU A 119 -2.01 -1.64 -24.97
C LEU A 119 -1.08 -1.81 -23.76
N LEU A 120 -0.61 -3.03 -23.52
CA LEU A 120 0.28 -3.36 -22.42
C LEU A 120 1.60 -2.59 -22.52
N ILE A 121 2.22 -2.53 -23.71
CA ILE A 121 3.47 -1.76 -23.93
C ILE A 121 3.29 -0.30 -23.51
N GLU A 122 2.15 0.28 -23.80
CA GLU A 122 1.87 1.70 -23.55
C GLU A 122 1.57 2.02 -22.08
N VAL A 123 0.87 1.15 -21.35
CA VAL A 123 0.48 1.37 -19.94
C VAL A 123 1.56 0.92 -18.95
N LEU A 124 2.34 -0.10 -19.29
CA LEU A 124 3.28 -0.77 -18.39
C LEU A 124 4.30 0.17 -17.73
N PRO A 125 4.88 1.19 -18.42
CA PRO A 125 5.80 2.12 -17.77
C PRO A 125 5.15 2.91 -16.61
N GLY A 126 3.92 3.40 -16.83
CA GLY A 126 3.16 4.14 -15.83
C GLY A 126 2.72 3.24 -14.67
N GLU A 127 2.25 2.04 -15.00
CA GLU A 127 1.84 1.02 -14.04
C GLU A 127 2.99 0.61 -13.09
N LYS A 128 4.18 0.33 -13.62
CA LYS A 128 5.37 0.01 -12.79
C LYS A 128 5.72 1.14 -11.82
N ILE A 129 5.55 2.40 -12.23
CA ILE A 129 5.75 3.56 -11.34
C ILE A 129 4.68 3.56 -10.24
N ALA A 130 3.42 3.32 -10.58
CA ALA A 130 2.32 3.26 -9.62
C ALA A 130 2.53 2.14 -8.59
N ILE A 131 2.96 0.95 -9.03
CA ILE A 131 3.20 -0.20 -8.15
C ILE A 131 4.40 0.04 -7.21
N ARG A 132 5.51 0.60 -7.70
CA ARG A 132 6.62 0.98 -6.80
C ARG A 132 6.19 1.96 -5.72
N ARG A 133 5.38 2.95 -6.10
CA ARG A 133 4.79 3.92 -5.16
C ARG A 133 3.85 3.23 -4.17
N PHE A 134 3.09 2.24 -4.60
CA PHE A 134 2.28 1.40 -3.70
C PHE A 134 3.15 0.74 -2.64
N PHE A 135 4.19 -0.01 -3.01
CA PHE A 135 5.06 -0.67 -2.03
C PHE A 135 5.77 0.32 -1.09
N ALA A 136 6.21 1.46 -1.62
CA ALA A 136 6.83 2.53 -0.83
C ALA A 136 5.86 3.11 0.22
N LYS A 137 4.57 3.26 -0.13
CA LYS A 137 3.54 3.78 0.78
C LYS A 137 3.00 2.73 1.75
N VAL A 138 2.88 1.48 1.34
CA VAL A 138 2.38 0.39 2.21
C VAL A 138 3.41 0.04 3.28
N LYS A 139 4.71 0.11 2.98
CA LYS A 139 5.78 -0.24 3.91
C LYS A 139 5.63 0.42 5.30
N PRO A 140 5.52 1.76 5.43
CA PRO A 140 5.36 2.38 6.74
C PRO A 140 4.08 1.96 7.49
N HIS A 141 2.99 1.63 6.78
CA HIS A 141 1.77 1.11 7.41
C HIS A 141 2.03 -0.28 8.03
N LEU A 142 2.63 -1.19 7.27
CA LEU A 142 2.96 -2.54 7.75
C LEU A 142 4.05 -2.54 8.82
N THR A 143 5.10 -1.73 8.67
CA THR A 143 6.15 -1.59 9.72
C THR A 143 5.55 -1.05 11.02
N LYS A 144 4.65 -0.06 10.94
CA LYS A 144 3.95 0.46 12.12
C LYS A 144 3.07 -0.62 12.76
N TYR A 145 2.33 -1.37 11.95
CA TYR A 145 1.50 -2.50 12.41
C TYR A 145 2.35 -3.52 13.18
N LEU A 146 3.38 -4.08 12.54
CA LEU A 146 4.28 -5.10 13.10
C LEU A 146 4.92 -4.67 14.42
N ARG A 147 5.37 -3.41 14.50
CA ARG A 147 5.94 -2.85 15.73
C ARG A 147 4.91 -2.78 16.87
N LEU A 148 3.68 -2.37 16.57
CA LEU A 148 2.63 -2.23 17.57
C LEU A 148 2.01 -3.58 17.96
N SER A 149 1.94 -4.53 17.05
CA SER A 149 1.49 -5.91 17.28
C SER A 149 2.59 -6.83 17.83
N ARG A 150 3.82 -6.33 17.96
CA ARG A 150 5.02 -7.06 18.44
C ARG A 150 5.33 -8.31 17.61
N GLN A 151 5.14 -8.24 16.30
CA GLN A 151 5.47 -9.31 15.38
C GLN A 151 6.79 -9.01 14.65
N ASP A 152 7.67 -10.01 14.56
CA ASP A 152 8.85 -9.92 13.69
C ASP A 152 8.55 -10.54 12.32
N LYS A 153 8.56 -9.68 11.30
CA LYS A 153 8.44 -10.04 9.88
C LYS A 153 9.46 -9.25 9.07
N SER A 154 10.72 -9.24 9.52
CA SER A 154 11.82 -8.54 8.86
C SER A 154 11.95 -8.88 7.37
N GLU A 155 11.72 -10.14 6.99
CA GLU A 155 11.71 -10.58 5.59
C GLU A 155 10.63 -9.88 4.75
N LEU A 156 9.40 -9.75 5.26
CA LEU A 156 8.31 -9.02 4.59
C LEU A 156 8.72 -7.58 4.30
N VAL A 157 9.29 -6.89 5.30
CA VAL A 157 9.73 -5.50 5.19
C VAL A 157 10.90 -5.35 4.21
N SER A 158 11.82 -6.31 4.20
CA SER A 158 12.94 -6.37 3.26
C SER A 158 12.45 -6.56 1.82
N ASN A 159 11.59 -7.54 1.59
CA ASN A 159 11.02 -7.82 0.26
C ASN A 159 10.25 -6.61 -0.28
N MET A 160 9.45 -5.95 0.54
CA MET A 160 8.78 -4.71 0.15
C MET A 160 9.76 -3.59 -0.20
N THR A 161 10.88 -3.49 0.51
CA THR A 161 11.91 -2.49 0.21
C THR A 161 12.54 -2.75 -1.15
N GLN A 162 12.85 -4.01 -1.48
CA GLN A 162 13.34 -4.39 -2.80
C GLN A 162 12.33 -4.01 -3.91
N LEU A 163 11.03 -4.29 -3.67
CA LEU A 163 9.96 -3.98 -4.64
C LEU A 163 9.77 -2.48 -4.89
N THR A 164 10.27 -1.59 -4.03
CA THR A 164 10.24 -0.14 -4.29
C THR A 164 11.19 0.31 -5.39
N THR A 165 12.20 -0.50 -5.71
CA THR A 165 13.23 -0.21 -6.72
C THR A 165 13.20 -1.16 -7.90
N GLU A 166 12.32 -2.17 -7.87
CA GLU A 166 12.20 -3.18 -8.92
C GLU A 166 11.82 -2.54 -10.28
N THR A 167 12.43 -3.02 -11.34
CA THR A 167 12.24 -2.54 -12.72
C THR A 167 11.72 -3.62 -13.65
N ASN A 168 11.89 -4.88 -13.27
CA ASN A 168 11.47 -6.03 -14.06
C ASN A 168 9.95 -6.20 -14.08
N ASP A 169 9.46 -6.95 -15.07
CA ASP A 169 8.02 -7.24 -15.23
C ASP A 169 7.46 -8.11 -14.09
N SER A 170 8.33 -8.82 -13.35
CA SER A 170 7.98 -9.54 -12.12
C SER A 170 7.38 -8.66 -11.03
N LEU A 171 7.54 -7.32 -11.13
CA LEU A 171 6.86 -6.36 -10.26
C LEU A 171 5.34 -6.47 -10.36
N ILE A 172 4.81 -6.73 -11.56
CA ILE A 172 3.36 -6.88 -11.79
C ILE A 172 2.85 -8.12 -11.07
N THR A 173 3.55 -9.24 -11.19
CA THR A 173 3.20 -10.50 -10.50
C THR A 173 3.23 -10.30 -8.99
N SER A 174 4.26 -9.61 -8.49
CA SER A 174 4.40 -9.29 -7.06
C SER A 174 3.25 -8.43 -6.54
N PHE A 175 2.72 -7.52 -7.36
CA PHE A 175 1.54 -6.73 -7.03
C PHE A 175 0.26 -7.58 -7.03
N LEU A 176 0.01 -8.38 -8.07
CA LEU A 176 -1.16 -9.25 -8.16
C LEU A 176 -1.26 -10.24 -6.99
N GLU A 177 -0.14 -10.81 -6.58
CA GLU A 177 -0.07 -11.79 -5.50
C GLU A 177 -0.08 -11.16 -4.10
N PHE A 178 0.06 -9.83 -4.00
CA PHE A 178 0.23 -9.15 -2.73
C PHE A 178 -0.90 -9.43 -1.71
N PRO A 179 -2.20 -9.38 -2.06
CA PRO A 179 -3.27 -9.66 -1.10
C PRO A 179 -3.16 -11.06 -0.49
N GLN A 180 -2.85 -12.07 -1.31
CA GLN A 180 -2.73 -13.46 -0.85
C GLN A 180 -1.45 -13.67 -0.04
N LYS A 181 -0.32 -13.08 -0.45
CA LYS A 181 0.94 -13.11 0.31
C LYS A 181 0.81 -12.39 1.66
N LEU A 182 0.06 -11.29 1.71
CA LEU A 182 -0.20 -10.59 2.95
C LEU A 182 -1.04 -11.47 3.90
N LYS A 183 -2.13 -12.06 3.40
CA LYS A 183 -2.98 -12.97 4.17
C LYS A 183 -2.20 -14.19 4.70
N SER A 184 -1.29 -14.77 3.91
CA SER A 184 -0.52 -15.94 4.36
C SER A 184 0.48 -15.60 5.47
N GLN A 185 1.04 -14.39 5.47
CA GLN A 185 2.01 -13.96 6.47
C GLN A 185 1.39 -13.28 7.69
N LEU A 186 0.26 -12.60 7.50
CA LEU A 186 -0.51 -11.79 8.46
C LEU A 186 -2.01 -12.04 8.25
N PRO A 187 -2.56 -13.19 8.68
CA PRO A 187 -3.95 -13.58 8.43
C PRO A 187 -4.99 -12.58 8.94
N GLU A 188 -4.64 -11.80 9.98
CA GLU A 188 -5.48 -10.76 10.55
C GLU A 188 -5.54 -9.48 9.70
N LEU A 189 -4.64 -9.31 8.72
CA LEU A 189 -4.66 -8.24 7.72
C LEU A 189 -5.26 -8.74 6.40
N GLN A 190 -6.39 -9.44 6.49
CA GLN A 190 -7.12 -9.89 5.32
C GLN A 190 -7.72 -8.68 4.59
N LEU A 191 -7.28 -8.48 3.35
CA LEU A 191 -7.88 -7.52 2.44
C LEU A 191 -9.14 -8.12 1.79
N MET A 192 -9.91 -7.27 1.12
CA MET A 192 -11.03 -7.61 0.24
C MET A 192 -10.68 -8.78 -0.70
N ASP A 193 -11.68 -9.61 -1.03
CA ASP A 193 -11.47 -10.70 -1.99
C ASP A 193 -11.49 -10.18 -3.44
N TYR A 194 -10.33 -9.68 -3.87
CA TYR A 194 -10.09 -9.27 -5.25
C TYR A 194 -10.28 -10.41 -6.27
N THR A 195 -10.21 -11.66 -5.83
CA THR A 195 -10.30 -12.85 -6.72
C THR A 195 -11.72 -13.37 -6.88
N LYS A 196 -12.70 -12.81 -6.17
CA LYS A 196 -14.11 -13.22 -6.20
C LYS A 196 -14.65 -13.34 -7.63
N LEU A 197 -14.38 -12.36 -8.49
CA LEU A 197 -14.84 -12.38 -9.88
C LEU A 197 -14.12 -13.47 -10.71
N ALA A 198 -12.79 -13.60 -10.57
CA ALA A 198 -12.03 -14.63 -11.25
C ALA A 198 -12.52 -16.04 -10.85
N GLN A 199 -12.82 -16.26 -9.58
CA GLN A 199 -13.41 -17.51 -9.09
C GLN A 199 -14.81 -17.75 -9.65
N ALA A 200 -15.67 -16.73 -9.64
CA ALA A 200 -17.02 -16.83 -10.19
C ALA A 200 -17.04 -17.17 -11.69
N LEU A 201 -16.03 -16.70 -12.43
CA LEU A 201 -15.80 -17.03 -13.83
C LEU A 201 -15.38 -18.49 -14.03
N VAL A 202 -14.36 -18.93 -13.29
CA VAL A 202 -13.87 -20.33 -13.34
C VAL A 202 -14.97 -21.32 -12.95
N GLN A 203 -15.82 -20.95 -11.98
CA GLN A 203 -16.93 -21.78 -11.52
C GLN A 203 -18.18 -21.70 -12.42
N GLY A 204 -18.16 -20.90 -13.49
CA GLY A 204 -19.29 -20.75 -14.42
C GLY A 204 -20.54 -20.12 -13.78
N VAL A 205 -20.39 -19.47 -12.62
CA VAL A 205 -21.47 -18.83 -11.85
C VAL A 205 -21.73 -17.41 -12.37
N ALA A 206 -20.69 -16.73 -12.86
CA ALA A 206 -20.80 -15.43 -13.53
C ALA A 206 -21.31 -15.58 -14.97
N ARG A 207 -22.57 -16.01 -15.14
CA ARG A 207 -23.18 -16.22 -16.48
C ARG A 207 -23.47 -14.93 -17.25
N GLY A 208 -23.57 -13.79 -16.57
CA GLY A 208 -24.02 -12.52 -17.16
C GLY A 208 -22.95 -11.70 -17.86
N ILE A 209 -21.67 -11.88 -17.51
CA ILE A 209 -20.60 -10.99 -17.97
C ILE A 209 -19.72 -11.67 -19.06
N TRP A 210 -19.70 -13.02 -19.15
CA TRP A 210 -18.59 -13.69 -19.86
C TRP A 210 -18.88 -14.95 -20.68
N MET A 211 -20.13 -15.24 -21.06
CA MET A 211 -20.40 -16.39 -21.97
C MET A 211 -19.87 -16.24 -23.41
N LYS A 212 -19.24 -15.11 -23.78
CA LYS A 212 -18.75 -14.89 -25.16
C LYS A 212 -17.25 -15.11 -25.35
N ALA A 213 -16.42 -15.05 -24.31
CA ALA A 213 -14.97 -15.21 -24.44
C ALA A 213 -14.50 -16.67 -24.64
N VAL A 214 -15.40 -17.66 -24.49
CA VAL A 214 -15.07 -19.09 -24.62
C VAL A 214 -15.46 -19.66 -25.99
N ASN A 215 -16.20 -18.92 -26.81
CA ASN A 215 -16.76 -19.41 -28.09
C ASN A 215 -16.27 -18.67 -29.35
N THR A 216 -15.08 -18.09 -29.31
CA THR A 216 -14.33 -17.61 -30.49
C THR A 216 -12.91 -18.11 -30.42
#